data_AF-A0A7Y6CFF5-F1
#
_entry.id   AF-A0A7Y6CFF5-F1
#
_cell.length_a   1.000
_cell.length_b   1.000
_cell.length_c   1.000
_cell.angle_alpha   90.00
_cell.angle_beta   90.00
_cell.angle_gamma   90.00
#
_symmetry.space_group_name_H-M   'P 1'
#
loop_
_entity.id
_entity.type
_entity.pdbx_description
1 polymer ?
#
loop_
_entity_poly.entity_id
_entity_poly.type
_entity_poly.pdbx_seq_one_letter_code
_entity_poly.pdbx_strand_id
1 'polypeptide(L)'
;MRRPLLLLSILAVTGCGGAAHSSATSTNTAAPPGPGTTLYAGGDWAVVLDGHDATAFHRVAGTWKPDTSGAVKIRILGPGRVAPRLPQVAAELSARKPLVESGMWVDGKELPAKGGGLTPTRGTIYGAPGAPLAKGTHVAVAYGRTAEHGTAVGWSFRVK
;
A
#
# COMPACT_ATOMS: atom_id res chain seq x y z
N MET A 1 2.91 -57.42 -21.12
CA MET A 1 1.67 -56.62 -21.32
C MET A 1 1.09 -56.25 -19.96
N ARG A 2 0.27 -55.17 -19.87
CA ARG A 2 -0.63 -54.79 -18.75
C ARG A 2 -0.01 -54.50 -17.35
N ARG A 3 0.12 -53.19 -17.05
CA ARG A 3 -0.21 -52.52 -15.75
C ARG A 3 -1.74 -52.64 -15.47
N PRO A 4 -2.34 -52.37 -14.28
CA PRO A 4 -2.10 -51.26 -13.30
C PRO A 4 -2.12 -51.77 -11.82
N LEU A 5 -2.52 -51.11 -10.71
CA LEU A 5 -3.04 -49.76 -10.33
C LEU A 5 -2.69 -49.56 -8.82
N LEU A 6 -1.98 -48.53 -8.33
CA LEU A 6 -2.30 -47.09 -8.08
C LEU A 6 -3.29 -46.80 -6.91
N LEU A 7 -2.75 -46.45 -5.73
CA LEU A 7 -3.41 -45.83 -4.56
C LEU A 7 -2.35 -44.91 -3.94
N LEU A 8 -2.40 -43.57 -3.92
CA LEU A 8 -3.49 -42.59 -3.92
C LEU A 8 -4.23 -42.45 -2.57
N SER A 9 -3.64 -41.65 -1.67
CA SER A 9 -4.26 -41.13 -0.45
C SER A 9 -4.04 -39.62 -0.39
N ILE A 10 -5.10 -38.84 -0.60
CA ILE A 10 -5.04 -37.36 -0.66
C ILE A 10 -5.63 -36.79 0.63
N LEU A 11 -4.79 -36.15 1.46
CA LEU A 11 -5.27 -35.29 2.55
C LEU A 11 -5.50 -33.87 2.01
N ALA A 12 -6.77 -33.51 1.80
CA ALA A 12 -7.15 -32.15 1.45
C ALA A 12 -7.28 -31.29 2.73
N VAL A 13 -6.25 -30.51 3.04
CA VAL A 13 -6.31 -29.51 4.12
C VAL A 13 -6.95 -28.23 3.58
N THR A 14 -8.20 -27.98 3.95
CA THR A 14 -8.97 -26.79 3.56
C THR A 14 -8.56 -25.55 4.35
N GLY A 15 -7.35 -25.05 4.09
CA GLY A 15 -6.86 -23.79 4.63
C GLY A 15 -7.70 -22.60 4.14
N CYS A 16 -8.46 -21.98 5.05
CA CYS A 16 -9.29 -20.81 4.78
C CYS A 16 -8.81 -19.60 5.60
N GLY A 17 -8.88 -18.41 4.99
CA GLY A 17 -8.57 -17.13 5.65
C GLY A 17 -7.11 -16.68 5.51
N GLY A 18 -6.87 -15.75 4.58
CA GLY A 18 -5.54 -15.16 4.39
C GLY A 18 -5.22 -14.79 2.95
N ALA A 19 -6.04 -13.93 2.33
CA ALA A 19 -5.65 -13.28 1.07
C ALA A 19 -4.53 -12.28 1.37
N ALA A 20 -3.29 -12.74 1.31
CA ALA A 20 -2.13 -11.88 1.43
C ALA A 20 -2.09 -10.93 0.23
N HIS A 21 -2.34 -9.64 0.47
CA HIS A 21 -1.92 -8.59 -0.46
C HIS A 21 -0.38 -8.58 -0.46
N SER A 22 0.24 -9.28 -1.41
CA SER A 22 1.68 -9.27 -1.59
C SER A 22 2.18 -7.84 -1.78
N SER A 23 3.18 -7.44 -0.99
CA SER A 23 3.86 -6.15 -1.14
C SER A 23 4.30 -5.94 -2.58
N ALA A 24 4.00 -4.77 -3.12
CA ALA A 24 4.16 -4.47 -4.54
C ALA A 24 5.60 -4.03 -4.85
N THR A 25 6.56 -4.95 -4.67
CA THR A 25 7.92 -4.74 -5.18
C THR A 25 7.86 -4.61 -6.70
N SER A 26 8.23 -3.45 -7.25
CA SER A 26 8.43 -3.28 -8.68
C SER A 26 9.48 -2.21 -8.97
N THR A 27 10.36 -2.55 -9.91
CA THR A 27 11.44 -1.69 -10.39
C THR A 27 11.54 -1.87 -11.90
N ASN A 28 11.01 -0.92 -12.67
CA ASN A 28 11.48 -0.75 -14.04
C ASN A 28 11.35 0.73 -14.45
N THR A 29 12.43 1.30 -14.97
CA THR A 29 12.70 2.73 -14.83
C THR A 29 12.06 3.57 -15.93
N ALA A 30 10.76 3.82 -15.81
CA ALA A 30 10.21 5.07 -16.30
C ALA A 30 10.80 6.24 -15.50
N ALA A 31 11.01 7.40 -16.13
CA ALA A 31 11.40 8.61 -15.40
C ALA A 31 10.36 8.97 -14.32
N PRO A 32 10.75 9.56 -13.18
CA PRO A 32 9.82 9.97 -12.12
C PRO A 32 8.66 10.81 -12.67
N PRO A 33 7.40 10.54 -12.28
CA PRO A 33 6.23 11.16 -12.89
C PRO A 33 5.98 12.62 -12.45
N GLY A 34 6.82 13.14 -11.56
CA GLY A 34 6.77 14.50 -11.02
C GLY A 34 8.01 14.80 -10.16
N PRO A 35 8.09 15.98 -9.53
CA PRO A 35 9.11 16.29 -8.52
C PRO A 35 8.92 15.42 -7.26
N GLY A 36 9.99 15.27 -6.47
CA GLY A 36 9.98 14.49 -5.23
C GLY A 36 10.58 13.09 -5.36
N THR A 37 10.30 12.23 -4.38
CA THR A 37 10.83 10.86 -4.27
C THR A 37 9.75 9.84 -4.65
N THR A 38 10.00 9.02 -5.68
CA THR A 38 9.15 7.89 -6.04
C THR A 38 9.21 6.82 -4.94
N LEU A 39 8.09 6.59 -4.26
CA LEU A 39 7.92 5.56 -3.22
C LEU A 39 7.48 4.20 -3.78
N TYR A 40 6.84 4.23 -4.96
CA TYR A 40 6.34 3.06 -5.67
C TYR A 40 6.26 3.34 -7.16
N ALA A 41 6.56 2.33 -7.99
CA ALA A 41 6.28 2.32 -9.43
C ALA A 41 6.05 0.88 -9.90
N GLY A 42 4.82 0.53 -10.28
CA GLY A 42 4.45 -0.82 -10.70
C GLY A 42 3.30 -0.80 -11.71
N GLY A 43 3.49 -1.50 -12.83
CA GLY A 43 2.60 -1.39 -13.99
C GLY A 43 2.46 0.07 -14.45
N ASP A 44 1.22 0.52 -14.61
CA ASP A 44 0.87 1.90 -14.95
C ASP A 44 0.60 2.79 -13.71
N TRP A 45 1.01 2.38 -12.52
CA TRP A 45 0.80 3.14 -11.26
C TRP A 45 2.11 3.53 -10.58
N ALA A 46 2.13 4.71 -9.96
CA ALA A 46 3.24 5.18 -9.16
C ALA A 46 2.76 6.03 -7.96
N VAL A 47 3.58 6.11 -6.92
CA VAL A 47 3.39 7.03 -5.79
C VAL A 47 4.66 7.86 -5.64
N VAL A 48 4.50 9.19 -5.58
CA VAL A 48 5.61 10.13 -5.32
C VAL A 48 5.29 10.97 -4.10
N LEU A 49 6.30 11.20 -3.27
CA LEU A 49 6.26 12.11 -2.13
C LEU A 49 7.13 13.35 -2.43
N ASP A 50 6.50 14.52 -2.49
CA ASP A 50 7.20 15.81 -2.58
C ASP A 50 7.03 16.58 -1.25
N GLY A 51 8.13 16.68 -0.49
CA GLY A 51 8.14 17.22 0.88
C GLY A 51 7.24 16.42 1.85
N HIS A 52 5.96 16.77 1.89
CA HIS A 52 4.92 16.12 2.70
C HIS A 52 3.68 15.69 1.90
N ASP A 53 3.59 16.09 0.63
CA ASP A 53 2.46 15.81 -0.25
C ASP A 53 2.71 14.52 -1.03
N ALA A 54 1.88 13.51 -0.79
CA ALA A 54 1.96 12.23 -1.49
C ALA A 54 0.91 12.16 -2.60
N THR A 55 1.36 11.96 -3.84
CA THR A 55 0.51 11.92 -5.03
C THR A 55 0.56 10.54 -5.67
N ALA A 56 -0.60 9.97 -5.98
CA ALA A 56 -0.72 8.78 -6.83
C ALA A 56 -0.79 9.22 -8.30
N PHE A 57 0.02 8.59 -9.16
CA PHE A 57 0.04 8.82 -10.59
C PHE A 57 -0.43 7.57 -11.35
N HIS A 58 -1.24 7.79 -12.38
CA HIS A 58 -1.69 6.78 -13.34
C HIS A 58 -1.08 7.10 -14.72
N ARG A 59 -0.56 6.09 -15.42
CA ARG A 59 0.00 6.23 -16.76
C ARG A 59 -1.08 6.02 -17.81
N VAL A 60 -1.56 7.12 -18.39
CA VAL A 60 -2.65 7.10 -19.38
C VAL A 60 -2.09 7.43 -20.75
N ALA A 61 -2.21 6.49 -21.69
CA ALA A 61 -1.64 6.59 -23.05
C ALA A 61 -0.12 6.90 -23.06
N GLY A 62 0.64 6.23 -22.18
CA GLY A 62 2.09 6.38 -22.04
C GLY A 62 2.54 7.58 -21.18
N THR A 63 1.65 8.54 -20.91
CA THR A 63 1.93 9.75 -20.12
C THR A 63 1.44 9.60 -18.68
N TRP A 64 2.31 9.85 -17.71
CA TRP A 64 1.94 9.92 -16.29
C TRP A 64 1.05 11.12 -15.99
N LYS A 65 -0.01 10.93 -15.20
CA LYS A 65 -0.92 11.97 -14.74
C LYS A 65 -1.28 11.74 -13.27
N PRO A 66 -1.35 12.78 -12.43
CA PRO A 66 -1.81 12.63 -11.05
C PRO A 66 -3.30 12.23 -11.05
N ASP A 67 -3.68 11.26 -10.23
CA ASP A 67 -5.09 10.89 -10.06
C ASP A 67 -5.77 11.84 -9.06
N THR A 68 -6.59 12.73 -9.59
CA THR A 68 -7.38 13.71 -8.83
C THR A 68 -8.87 13.33 -8.73
N SER A 69 -9.26 12.13 -9.16
CA SER A 69 -10.65 11.66 -9.12
C SER A 69 -11.23 11.58 -7.70
N GLY A 70 -10.36 11.28 -6.72
CA GLY A 70 -10.76 10.98 -5.35
C GLY A 70 -11.77 9.82 -5.26
N ALA A 71 -11.80 8.90 -6.24
CA ALA A 71 -12.68 7.74 -6.23
C ALA A 71 -12.28 6.69 -5.17
N VAL A 72 -11.02 6.74 -4.72
CA VAL A 72 -10.55 6.16 -3.46
C VAL A 72 -10.50 7.27 -2.40
N LYS A 73 -10.88 6.94 -1.17
CA LYS A 73 -10.75 7.80 0.02
C LYS A 73 -9.83 7.13 1.03
N ILE A 74 -8.88 7.89 1.56
CA ILE A 74 -7.97 7.46 2.63
C ILE A 74 -8.29 8.29 3.88
N ARG A 75 -8.50 7.61 5.01
CA ARG A 75 -8.74 8.24 6.32
C ARG A 75 -7.64 7.78 7.28
N ILE A 76 -6.80 8.73 7.69
CA ILE A 76 -5.71 8.50 8.64
C ILE A 76 -6.30 8.04 9.98
N LEU A 77 -5.77 6.94 10.53
CA LEU A 77 -6.13 6.41 11.86
C LEU A 77 -5.02 6.63 12.88
N GLY A 78 -3.76 6.65 12.45
CA GLY A 78 -2.62 6.99 13.30
C GLY A 78 -1.26 6.86 12.59
N PRO A 79 -0.17 7.36 13.19
CA PRO A 79 -0.16 8.17 14.40
C PRO A 79 -0.76 9.56 14.17
N GLY A 80 -1.20 10.21 15.25
CA GLY A 80 -1.53 11.63 15.26
C GLY A 80 -0.28 12.52 15.37
N ARG A 81 -0.45 13.77 15.81
CA ARG A 81 0.64 14.77 15.89
C ARG A 81 1.89 14.31 16.67
N VAL A 82 1.75 13.41 17.64
CA VAL A 82 2.85 12.87 18.46
C VAL A 82 2.73 11.34 18.51
N ALA A 83 3.88 10.65 18.47
CA ALA A 83 3.95 9.19 18.47
C ALA A 83 5.12 8.64 19.32
N PRO A 84 5.06 7.38 19.79
CA PRO A 84 6.22 6.69 20.35
C PRO A 84 7.26 6.37 19.26
N ARG A 85 8.47 5.96 19.68
CA ARG A 85 9.58 5.62 18.75
C ARG A 85 9.29 4.41 17.84
N LEU A 86 8.41 3.51 18.24
CA LEU A 86 7.84 2.46 17.38
C LEU A 86 6.35 2.77 17.19
N PRO A 87 5.98 3.66 16.25
CA PRO A 87 4.59 4.00 15.99
C PRO A 87 3.90 2.88 15.21
N GLN A 88 2.66 2.56 15.58
CA GLN A 88 1.74 1.95 14.61
C GLN A 88 1.22 3.04 13.68
N VAL A 89 1.48 2.87 12.39
CA VAL A 89 0.94 3.69 11.30
C VAL A 89 -0.27 2.95 10.74
N ALA A 90 -1.39 3.65 10.53
CA ALA A 90 -2.65 3.04 10.16
C ALA A 90 -3.54 4.01 9.36
N ALA A 91 -4.22 3.48 8.34
CA ALA A 91 -5.20 4.19 7.52
C ALA A 91 -6.36 3.27 7.11
N GLU A 92 -7.57 3.81 7.07
CA GLU A 92 -8.72 3.19 6.41
C GLU A 92 -8.76 3.62 4.94
N LEU A 93 -8.95 2.64 4.05
CA LEU A 93 -9.18 2.82 2.63
C LEU A 93 -10.65 2.52 2.31
N SER A 94 -11.28 3.32 1.45
CA SER A 94 -12.58 2.96 0.88
C SER A 94 -12.80 3.51 -0.52
N ALA A 95 -13.58 2.78 -1.33
CA ALA A 95 -13.87 3.13 -2.72
C ALA A 95 -15.25 2.61 -3.15
N ARG A 96 -15.73 3.01 -4.33
CA ARG A 96 -16.96 2.45 -4.94
C ARG A 96 -16.73 1.19 -5.77
N LYS A 97 -15.51 0.99 -6.28
CA LYS A 97 -15.03 -0.24 -6.94
C LYS A 97 -14.11 -1.01 -5.98
N PRO A 98 -13.84 -2.31 -6.20
CA PRO A 98 -12.91 -3.07 -5.38
C PRO A 98 -11.53 -2.41 -5.30
N LEU A 99 -10.98 -2.35 -4.09
CA LEU A 99 -9.58 -2.08 -3.84
C LEU A 99 -8.77 -3.30 -4.26
N VAL A 100 -7.68 -3.09 -5.01
CA VAL A 100 -6.85 -4.18 -5.58
C VAL A 100 -5.41 -4.13 -5.07
N GLU A 101 -4.96 -2.96 -4.61
CA GLU A 101 -3.58 -2.71 -4.18
C GLU A 101 -3.55 -1.57 -3.16
N SER A 102 -2.60 -1.64 -2.23
CA SER A 102 -2.39 -0.66 -1.18
C SER A 102 -0.94 -0.71 -0.68
N GLY A 103 -0.41 0.43 -0.22
CA GLY A 103 0.95 0.53 0.32
C GLY A 103 1.05 1.54 1.46
N MET A 104 2.11 1.43 2.26
CA MET A 104 2.36 2.32 3.39
C MET A 104 3.85 2.52 3.63
N TRP A 105 4.28 3.76 3.86
CA TRP A 105 5.69 4.13 4.08
C TRP A 105 5.85 5.06 5.28
N VAL A 106 7.06 5.07 5.86
CA VAL A 106 7.55 6.14 6.77
C VAL A 106 8.92 6.60 6.29
N ASP A 107 9.09 7.91 6.12
CA ASP A 107 10.32 8.55 5.65
C ASP A 107 10.85 7.90 4.34
N GLY A 108 9.91 7.58 3.45
CA GLY A 108 10.16 6.91 2.17
C GLY A 108 10.41 5.40 2.23
N LYS A 109 10.48 4.79 3.41
CA LYS A 109 10.71 3.34 3.60
C LYS A 109 9.37 2.61 3.72
N GLU A 110 9.14 1.59 2.89
CA GLU A 110 7.93 0.77 2.95
C GLU A 110 7.84 0.05 4.31
N LEU A 111 6.63 0.00 4.87
CA LEU A 111 6.34 -0.78 6.07
C LEU A 111 5.91 -2.21 5.70
N PRO A 112 6.22 -3.23 6.52
CA PRO A 112 5.60 -4.55 6.43
C PRO A 112 4.12 -4.46 6.86
N ALA A 113 3.30 -3.87 6.01
CA ALA A 113 1.91 -3.55 6.30
C ALA A 113 1.02 -4.79 6.24
N LYS A 114 0.08 -4.88 7.18
CA LYS A 114 -1.03 -5.83 7.17
C LYS A 114 -2.29 -5.08 6.73
N GLY A 115 -3.06 -5.69 5.83
CA GLY A 115 -4.31 -5.16 5.31
C GLY A 115 -5.46 -6.13 5.51
N GLY A 116 -6.67 -5.62 5.69
CA GLY A 116 -7.88 -6.44 5.77
C GLY A 116 -9.16 -5.63 5.85
N GLY A 117 -10.27 -6.21 5.41
CA GLY A 117 -11.59 -5.58 5.40
C GLY A 117 -12.71 -6.61 5.24
N LEU A 118 -13.92 -6.26 5.67
CA LEU A 118 -15.10 -7.12 5.52
C LEU A 118 -15.69 -7.10 4.10
N THR A 119 -15.26 -6.16 3.25
CA THR A 119 -15.66 -6.07 1.84
C THR A 119 -14.47 -5.71 0.96
N PRO A 120 -14.48 -6.05 -0.34
CA PRO A 120 -13.45 -5.58 -1.29
C PRO A 120 -13.40 -4.04 -1.44
N THR A 121 -14.42 -3.32 -0.99
CA THR A 121 -14.58 -1.86 -1.17
C THR A 121 -14.14 -1.04 0.04
N ARG A 122 -13.84 -1.66 1.20
CA ARG A 122 -13.33 -0.99 2.40
C ARG A 122 -12.44 -1.90 3.22
N GLY A 123 -11.25 -1.42 3.57
CA GLY A 123 -10.32 -2.12 4.46
C GLY A 123 -9.44 -1.17 5.24
N THR A 124 -8.79 -1.68 6.28
CA THR A 124 -7.77 -0.99 7.07
C THR A 124 -6.40 -1.56 6.73
N ILE A 125 -5.44 -0.69 6.45
CA ILE A 125 -4.02 -1.02 6.35
C ILE A 125 -3.27 -0.46 7.56
N TYR A 126 -2.35 -1.23 8.12
CA TYR A 126 -1.53 -0.82 9.26
C TYR A 126 -0.17 -1.50 9.27
N GLY A 127 0.85 -0.81 9.76
CA GLY A 127 2.21 -1.31 9.88
C GLY A 127 2.99 -0.58 10.97
N ALA A 128 4.24 -0.98 11.19
CA ALA A 128 5.17 -0.29 12.06
C ALA A 128 6.59 -0.31 11.44
N PRO A 129 7.42 0.70 11.68
CA PRO A 129 8.84 0.65 11.31
C PRO A 129 9.54 -0.55 11.96
N GLY A 130 10.38 -1.25 11.19
CA GLY A 130 11.11 -2.44 11.68
C GLY A 130 12.18 -2.16 12.76
N ALA A 131 12.44 -0.89 13.06
CA ALA A 131 13.33 -0.45 14.13
C ALA A 131 12.84 0.89 14.73
N PRO A 132 13.19 1.23 15.99
CA PRO A 132 12.76 2.47 16.62
C PRO A 132 13.27 3.71 15.86
N LEU A 133 12.35 4.60 15.49
CA LEU A 133 12.64 5.88 14.86
C LEU A 133 13.53 6.77 15.75
N ALA A 134 14.20 7.73 15.11
CA ALA A 134 14.87 8.83 15.79
C ALA A 134 13.85 9.75 16.51
N LYS A 135 14.32 10.76 17.25
CA LYS A 135 13.47 11.87 17.69
C LYS A 135 13.44 12.91 16.57
N GLY A 136 12.25 13.37 16.18
CA GLY A 136 12.13 14.27 15.04
C GLY A 136 10.71 14.37 14.50
N THR A 137 10.54 15.12 13.41
CA THR A 137 9.35 15.04 12.56
C THR A 137 9.57 13.94 11.52
N HIS A 138 8.56 13.11 11.31
CA HIS A 138 8.55 11.99 10.35
C HIS A 138 7.33 12.13 9.44
N VAL A 139 7.43 11.62 8.21
CA VAL A 139 6.32 11.62 7.24
C VAL A 139 5.86 10.18 7.01
N ALA A 140 4.61 9.90 7.35
CA ALA A 140 3.91 8.69 6.94
C ALA A 140 3.20 8.92 5.59
N VAL A 141 3.13 7.89 4.75
CA VAL A 141 2.33 7.89 3.52
C VAL A 141 1.49 6.63 3.49
N ALA A 142 0.23 6.76 3.08
CA ALA A 142 -0.67 5.64 2.77
C ALA A 142 -1.18 5.78 1.33
N TYR A 143 -1.34 4.65 0.66
CA TYR A 143 -1.81 4.55 -0.72
C TYR A 143 -2.83 3.43 -0.85
N GLY A 144 -3.81 3.62 -1.74
CA GLY A 144 -4.73 2.59 -2.15
C GLY A 144 -5.26 2.86 -3.56
N ARG A 145 -5.46 1.80 -4.34
CA ARG A 145 -6.10 1.89 -5.66
C ARG A 145 -7.12 0.80 -5.93
N THR A 146 -8.00 1.12 -6.86
CA THR A 146 -8.85 0.21 -7.63
C THR A 146 -8.12 -0.16 -8.93
N ALA A 147 -8.81 -0.77 -9.90
CA ALA A 147 -8.24 -1.01 -11.23
C ALA A 147 -7.98 0.29 -12.02
N GLU A 148 -8.82 1.31 -11.85
CA GLU A 148 -8.85 2.52 -12.70
C GLU A 148 -8.42 3.80 -11.96
N HIS A 149 -8.57 3.81 -10.64
CA HIS A 149 -8.38 4.99 -9.79
C HIS A 149 -7.56 4.69 -8.54
N GLY A 150 -6.63 5.59 -8.22
CA GLY A 150 -5.76 5.52 -7.05
C GLY A 150 -5.77 6.82 -6.24
N THR A 151 -5.27 6.76 -5.02
CA THR A 151 -5.05 7.93 -4.16
C THR A 151 -3.91 7.63 -3.20
N ALA A 152 -3.07 8.63 -2.94
CA ALA A 152 -2.08 8.63 -1.87
C ALA A 152 -2.37 9.80 -0.92
N VAL A 153 -1.98 9.67 0.35
CA VAL A 153 -2.06 10.72 1.36
C VAL A 153 -0.80 10.66 2.23
N GLY A 154 -0.10 11.79 2.33
CA GLY A 154 1.00 11.99 3.27
C GLY A 154 0.53 12.70 4.54
N TRP A 155 1.16 12.41 5.68
CA TRP A 155 0.95 13.18 6.91
C TRP A 155 2.17 13.13 7.84
N SER A 156 2.37 14.22 8.58
CA SER A 156 3.53 14.38 9.47
C SER A 156 3.19 14.12 10.92
N PHE A 157 4.07 13.42 11.62
CA PHE A 157 3.99 13.18 13.07
C PHE A 157 5.34 13.45 13.75
N ARG A 158 5.34 13.66 15.07
CA ARG A 158 6.57 13.89 15.85
C ARG A 158 6.84 12.76 16.85
N VAL A 159 8.04 12.19 16.78
CA VAL A 159 8.58 11.27 17.79
C VAL A 159 9.32 12.09 18.87
N LYS A 160 9.15 11.71 20.13
CA LYS A 160 9.71 12.37 21.32
C LYS A 160 10.70 11.52 22.10
#